data_AF-A0A410PVU4-F1
#
_entry.id   AF-A0A410PVU4-F1
#
_cell.length_a   1.000
_cell.length_b   1.000
_cell.length_c   1.000
_cell.angle_alpha   90.00
_cell.angle_beta   90.00
_cell.angle_gamma   90.00
#
_symmetry.space_group_name_H-M   'P 1'
#
loop_
_entity.id
_entity.type
_entity.pdbx_description
1 polymer ?
#
loop_
_entity_poly.entity_id
_entity_poly.type
_entity_poly.pdbx_seq_one_letter_code
_entity_poly.pdbx_strand_id
1 'polypeptide(L)'
;MQKTNYKVNTRLINRLDEDMDLNVFFKELDLIFKKGNIKEAEDFVLEWMQKAQEEGNVPALLAIANELGGIYRVTSRFEEAKNAYSIAAQAVKLLNLENTEQYGTTLLNLASVYAASKSNREALKLYEQAAEIFEKCGLSNDYRLAALYNNISHVYDELNELTQAEFNAEKSLRIIETLPDFPIEMATSCTSLACIYLKQKRYHEAERNLFTAEKIFKNQEGRLNPHYAATLSALGELYYHTGNYTLSIQYFEQALDLVREHYGENISYASICRNLAQVYDKAEIPSKRDECNAMADKVEERISKI
;
A
#
# COMPACT_ATOMS: atom_id res chain seq x y z
N MET A 1 6.03 8.73 28.58
CA MET A 1 6.78 8.27 27.39
C MET A 1 7.92 7.36 27.83
N GLN A 2 7.65 6.07 28.01
CA GLN A 2 8.71 5.06 28.16
C GLN A 2 9.05 4.54 26.76
N LYS A 3 10.33 4.61 26.39
CA LYS A 3 10.85 3.96 25.18
C LYS A 3 10.88 2.45 25.45
N THR A 4 9.87 1.72 24.99
CA THR A 4 9.87 0.25 25.07
C THR A 4 10.89 -0.27 24.05
N ASN A 5 12.07 -0.63 24.55
CA ASN A 5 13.19 -1.12 23.76
C ASN A 5 13.05 -2.65 23.69
N TYR A 6 12.33 -3.15 22.69
CA TYR A 6 12.08 -4.59 22.50
C TYR A 6 13.35 -5.28 21.98
N LYS A 7 14.23 -5.69 22.89
CA LYS A 7 15.37 -6.56 22.57
C LYS A 7 14.98 -8.02 22.78
N VAL A 8 15.11 -8.83 21.73
CA VAL A 8 14.96 -10.29 21.81
C VAL A 8 16.02 -10.83 22.78
N ASN A 9 15.57 -11.35 23.93
CA ASN A 9 16.45 -11.95 24.93
C ASN A 9 16.78 -13.39 24.51
N THR A 10 18.02 -13.61 24.10
CA THR A 10 18.51 -14.89 23.53
C THR A 10 18.72 -16.02 24.55
N ARG A 11 18.23 -15.88 25.81
CA ARG A 11 18.55 -16.82 26.90
C ARG A 11 17.54 -17.93 27.19
N LEU A 12 16.46 -18.04 26.43
CA LEU A 12 15.40 -19.04 26.70
C LEU A 12 14.98 -19.78 25.42
N ILE A 13 15.94 -20.43 24.76
CA ILE A 13 15.63 -21.41 23.71
C ILE A 13 15.34 -22.73 24.45
N ASN A 14 14.11 -23.22 24.39
CA ASN A 14 13.61 -24.51 24.91
C ASN A 14 12.92 -24.53 26.29
N ARG A 15 11.84 -23.76 26.48
CA ARG A 15 10.76 -24.19 27.39
C ARG A 15 9.47 -24.35 26.59
N LEU A 16 9.20 -25.60 26.22
CA LEU A 16 7.90 -26.05 25.72
C LEU A 16 7.03 -26.38 26.94
N ASP A 17 6.46 -25.37 27.59
CA ASP A 17 5.39 -25.56 28.57
C ASP A 17 4.19 -24.73 28.09
N GLU A 18 3.11 -25.43 27.75
CA GLU A 18 1.80 -24.96 27.26
C GLU A 18 1.83 -24.08 26.00
N ASP A 19 2.04 -24.77 24.86
CA ASP A 19 2.08 -24.23 23.50
C ASP A 19 1.08 -23.10 23.28
N MET A 20 1.63 -21.89 23.14
CA MET A 20 0.93 -20.74 22.63
C MET A 20 0.29 -21.07 21.28
N ASP A 21 -1.02 -21.34 21.29
CA ASP A 21 -1.74 -21.78 20.09
C ASP A 21 -2.00 -20.59 19.17
N LEU A 22 -1.17 -20.45 18.14
CA LEU A 22 -1.32 -19.40 17.14
C LEU A 22 -2.67 -19.46 16.41
N ASN A 23 -3.35 -20.61 16.36
CA ASN A 23 -4.70 -20.66 15.78
C ASN A 23 -5.71 -19.89 16.63
N VAL A 24 -5.57 -19.95 17.97
CA VAL A 24 -6.39 -19.15 18.88
C VAL A 24 -6.09 -17.66 18.67
N PHE A 25 -4.81 -17.29 18.61
CA PHE A 25 -4.38 -15.92 18.32
C PHE A 25 -5.03 -15.37 17.05
N PHE A 26 -4.87 -16.05 15.92
CA PHE A 26 -5.40 -15.57 14.64
C PHE A 26 -6.93 -15.50 14.65
N LYS A 27 -7.60 -16.50 15.23
CA LYS A 27 -9.06 -16.53 15.30
C LYS A 27 -9.62 -15.38 16.14
N GLU A 28 -8.99 -15.08 17.28
CA GLU A 28 -9.41 -13.96 18.13
C GLU A 28 -9.10 -12.61 17.50
N LEU A 29 -7.91 -12.47 16.90
CA LEU A 29 -7.53 -11.26 16.17
C LEU A 29 -8.52 -10.97 15.01
N ASP A 30 -8.89 -11.98 14.24
CA ASP A 30 -9.91 -11.87 13.18
C ASP A 30 -11.27 -11.40 13.71
N LEU A 31 -11.68 -11.89 14.88
CA LEU A 31 -12.92 -11.45 15.53
C LEU A 31 -12.85 -9.99 15.97
N ILE A 32 -11.70 -9.53 16.45
CA ILE A 32 -11.49 -8.13 16.83
C ILE A 32 -11.51 -7.24 15.58
N PHE A 33 -10.83 -7.64 14.50
CA PHE A 33 -10.86 -6.90 13.23
C PHE A 33 -12.27 -6.80 12.65
N LYS A 34 -13.08 -7.87 12.74
CA LYS A 34 -14.50 -7.85 12.32
C LYS A 34 -15.36 -6.84 13.09
N LYS A 35 -14.98 -6.49 14.32
CA LYS A 35 -15.65 -5.41 15.09
C LYS A 35 -15.15 -4.01 14.69
N GLY A 36 -14.10 -3.91 13.89
CA GLY A 36 -13.51 -2.64 13.45
C GLY A 36 -12.69 -1.90 14.52
N ASN A 37 -12.33 -2.57 15.62
CA ASN A 37 -11.62 -1.93 16.73
C ASN A 37 -10.09 -2.16 16.63
N ILE A 38 -9.41 -1.28 15.89
CA ILE A 38 -7.96 -1.36 15.69
C ILE A 38 -7.19 -1.23 17.01
N LYS A 39 -7.71 -0.47 17.99
CA LYS A 39 -7.02 -0.30 19.28
C LYS A 39 -7.06 -1.58 20.12
N GLU A 40 -8.22 -2.23 20.18
CA GLU A 40 -8.36 -3.55 20.82
C GLU A 40 -7.48 -4.59 20.13
N ALA A 41 -7.36 -4.55 18.80
CA ALA A 41 -6.46 -5.44 18.06
C ALA A 41 -5.00 -5.19 18.43
N GLU A 42 -4.57 -3.93 18.48
CA GLU A 42 -3.21 -3.57 18.91
C GLU A 42 -2.92 -4.06 20.32
N ASP A 43 -3.82 -3.79 21.28
CA ASP A 43 -3.62 -4.17 22.69
C ASP A 43 -3.56 -5.70 22.85
N PHE A 44 -4.42 -6.43 22.16
CA PHE A 44 -4.41 -7.90 22.10
C PHE A 44 -3.10 -8.46 21.53
N VAL A 45 -2.64 -7.93 20.40
CA VAL A 45 -1.39 -8.38 19.76
C VAL A 45 -0.18 -8.07 20.64
N LEU A 46 -0.16 -6.94 21.33
CA LEU A 46 0.91 -6.58 22.27
C LEU A 46 0.97 -7.53 23.49
N GLU A 47 -0.18 -7.93 24.02
CA GLU A 47 -0.25 -8.92 25.12
C GLU A 47 0.34 -10.27 24.70
N TRP A 48 -0.08 -10.78 23.54
CA TRP A 48 0.46 -12.02 22.97
C TRP A 48 1.95 -11.91 22.66
N MET A 49 2.40 -10.76 22.15
CA MET A 49 3.81 -10.52 21.88
C MET A 49 4.64 -10.58 23.16
N GLN A 50 4.15 -10.01 24.26
CA GLN A 50 4.81 -10.08 25.55
C GLN A 50 4.91 -11.52 26.05
N LYS A 51 3.81 -12.29 26.02
CA LYS A 51 3.80 -13.71 26.39
C LYS A 51 4.83 -14.51 25.58
N ALA A 52 4.90 -14.27 24.27
CA ALA A 52 5.89 -14.91 23.40
C ALA A 52 7.34 -14.59 23.75
N GLN A 53 7.61 -13.36 24.21
CA GLN A 53 8.95 -12.98 24.68
C GLN A 53 9.30 -13.67 26.00
N GLU A 54 8.35 -13.76 26.93
CA GLU A 54 8.54 -14.39 28.24
C GLU A 54 8.82 -15.90 28.12
N GLU A 55 8.13 -16.57 27.18
CA GLU A 55 8.31 -18.00 26.89
C GLU A 55 9.52 -18.29 25.99
N GLY A 56 10.10 -17.27 25.35
CA GLY A 56 11.17 -17.46 24.35
C GLY A 56 10.69 -18.13 23.06
N ASN A 57 9.40 -18.01 22.74
CA ASN A 57 8.77 -18.67 21.58
C ASN A 57 9.03 -17.86 20.30
N VAL A 58 10.17 -18.13 19.66
CA VAL A 58 10.60 -17.43 18.43
C VAL A 58 9.61 -17.59 17.26
N PRO A 59 9.02 -18.78 16.99
CA PRO A 59 7.97 -18.91 15.96
C PRO A 59 6.76 -18.02 16.22
N ALA A 60 6.27 -17.94 17.45
CA ALA A 60 5.17 -17.05 17.80
C ALA A 60 5.55 -15.58 17.63
N LEU A 61 6.76 -15.18 18.05
CA LEU A 61 7.27 -13.82 17.82
C LEU A 61 7.27 -13.43 16.35
N LEU A 62 7.66 -14.33 15.45
CA LEU A 62 7.63 -14.09 14.01
C LEU A 62 6.19 -13.79 13.52
N ALA A 63 5.23 -14.63 13.89
CA ALA A 63 3.83 -14.47 13.48
C ALA A 63 3.22 -13.17 14.05
N ILE A 64 3.32 -12.98 15.36
CA ILE A 64 2.71 -11.85 16.07
C ILE A 64 3.34 -10.52 15.63
N ALA A 65 4.66 -10.47 15.43
CA ALA A 65 5.33 -9.24 15.01
C ALA A 65 4.97 -8.83 13.56
N ASN A 66 4.68 -9.79 12.67
CA ASN A 66 4.16 -9.49 11.34
C ASN A 66 2.77 -8.84 11.40
N GLU A 67 1.86 -9.36 12.24
CA GLU A 67 0.54 -8.77 12.44
C GLU A 67 0.62 -7.37 13.05
N LEU A 68 1.46 -7.20 14.07
CA LEU A 68 1.67 -5.90 14.71
C LEU A 68 2.24 -4.86 13.72
N GLY A 69 3.18 -5.28 12.87
CA GLY A 69 3.70 -4.44 11.79
C GLY A 69 2.62 -4.06 10.78
N GLY A 70 1.69 -4.98 10.49
CA GLY A 70 0.52 -4.74 9.65
C GLY A 70 -0.39 -3.66 10.23
N ILE A 71 -0.77 -3.81 11.50
CA ILE A 71 -1.59 -2.84 12.25
C ILE A 71 -0.95 -1.46 12.22
N TYR A 72 0.32 -1.35 12.60
CA TYR A 72 1.00 -0.07 12.62
C TYR A 72 1.14 0.57 11.24
N ARG A 73 1.35 -0.24 10.19
CA ARG A 73 1.40 0.25 8.81
C ARG A 73 0.06 0.86 8.39
N VAL A 74 -1.07 0.19 8.65
CA VAL A 74 -2.40 0.71 8.27
C VAL A 74 -2.80 1.94 9.09
N THR A 75 -2.30 2.08 10.32
CA THR A 75 -2.48 3.28 11.15
C THR A 75 -1.42 4.36 10.91
N SER A 76 -0.57 4.23 9.87
CA SER A 76 0.51 5.17 9.55
C SER A 76 1.54 5.41 10.66
N ARG A 77 1.66 4.47 11.60
CA ARG A 77 2.64 4.46 12.70
C ARG A 77 3.92 3.80 12.22
N PHE A 78 4.61 4.46 11.28
CA PHE A 78 5.68 3.83 10.50
C PHE A 78 6.90 3.42 11.34
N GLU A 79 7.25 4.17 12.38
CA GLU A 79 8.39 3.80 13.24
C GLU A 79 8.08 2.56 14.08
N GLU A 80 6.87 2.44 14.62
CA GLU A 80 6.45 1.22 15.31
C GLU A 80 6.33 0.03 14.36
N ALA A 81 5.85 0.25 13.13
CA ALA A 81 5.80 -0.79 12.10
C ALA A 81 7.21 -1.28 11.72
N LYS A 82 8.19 -0.38 11.57
CA LYS A 82 9.61 -0.75 11.33
C LYS A 82 10.14 -1.62 12.46
N ASN A 83 9.85 -1.28 13.71
CA ASN A 83 10.30 -2.05 14.87
C ASN A 83 9.68 -3.46 14.88
N ALA A 84 8.37 -3.57 14.66
CA ALA A 84 7.67 -4.86 14.62
C ALA A 84 8.21 -5.76 13.50
N TYR A 85 8.30 -5.27 12.26
CA TYR A 85 8.88 -6.05 11.17
C TYR A 85 10.37 -6.37 11.34
N SER A 86 11.13 -5.51 12.03
CA SER A 86 12.54 -5.81 12.38
C SER A 86 12.65 -6.96 13.38
N ILE A 87 11.68 -7.12 14.28
CA ILE A 87 11.59 -8.28 15.20
C ILE A 87 11.23 -9.53 14.40
N ALA A 88 10.26 -9.46 13.49
CA ALA A 88 9.93 -10.56 12.58
C ALA A 88 11.16 -11.01 11.75
N ALA A 89 11.88 -10.08 11.13
CA ALA A 89 13.08 -10.38 10.35
C ALA A 89 14.22 -11.01 11.19
N GLN A 90 14.35 -10.63 12.47
CA GLN A 90 15.29 -11.28 13.39
C GLN A 90 14.85 -12.70 13.76
N ALA A 91 13.55 -12.90 14.01
CA ALA A 91 12.99 -14.22 14.30
C ALA A 91 13.19 -15.20 13.14
N VAL A 92 13.04 -14.76 11.89
CA VAL A 92 13.37 -15.60 10.72
C VAL A 92 14.81 -16.11 10.77
N LYS A 93 15.78 -15.22 11.04
CA LYS A 93 17.21 -15.61 11.10
C LYS A 93 17.48 -16.62 12.20
N LEU A 94 16.85 -16.44 13.36
CA LEU A 94 16.98 -17.38 14.48
C LEU A 94 16.38 -18.76 14.16
N LEU A 95 15.36 -18.80 13.31
CA LEU A 95 14.71 -20.03 12.86
C LEU A 95 15.35 -20.67 11.62
N ASN A 96 16.39 -20.05 11.05
CA ASN A 96 17.03 -20.45 9.79
C ASN A 96 16.04 -20.49 8.60
N LEU A 97 15.13 -19.52 8.54
CA LEU A 97 14.07 -19.43 7.52
C LEU A 97 14.41 -18.43 6.38
N GLU A 98 15.67 -18.03 6.22
CA GLU A 98 16.07 -16.95 5.30
C GLU A 98 15.90 -17.25 3.80
N ASN A 99 15.57 -18.49 3.43
CA ASN A 99 15.27 -18.87 2.05
C ASN A 99 13.82 -19.35 1.88
N THR A 100 12.93 -18.87 2.74
CA THR A 100 11.51 -19.24 2.71
C THR A 100 10.63 -18.11 2.19
N GLU A 101 9.51 -18.48 1.61
CA GLU A 101 8.44 -17.58 1.17
C GLU A 101 7.96 -16.62 2.29
N GLN A 102 7.90 -17.12 3.52
CA GLN A 102 7.52 -16.35 4.70
C GLN A 102 8.50 -15.21 4.97
N TYR A 103 9.80 -15.44 4.77
CA TYR A 103 10.80 -14.38 4.90
C TYR A 103 10.72 -13.36 3.77
N GLY A 104 10.55 -13.82 2.53
CA GLY A 104 10.34 -12.93 1.38
C GLY A 104 9.15 -11.98 1.62
N THR A 105 8.05 -12.52 2.16
CA THR A 105 6.86 -11.74 2.52
C THR A 105 7.14 -10.74 3.66
N THR A 106 7.89 -11.15 4.69
CA THR A 106 8.29 -10.27 5.80
C THR A 106 9.15 -9.09 5.29
N LEU A 107 10.11 -9.36 4.39
CA LEU A 107 10.95 -8.33 3.78
C LEU A 107 10.16 -7.38 2.88
N LEU A 108 9.24 -7.90 2.05
CA LEU A 108 8.31 -7.12 1.23
C LEU A 108 7.50 -6.14 2.09
N ASN A 109 6.99 -6.59 3.23
CA ASN A 109 6.23 -5.75 4.16
C ASN A 109 7.12 -4.69 4.82
N LEU A 110 8.31 -5.08 5.32
CA LEU A 110 9.27 -4.15 5.91
C LEU A 110 9.70 -3.07 4.91
N ALA A 111 9.99 -3.46 3.67
CA ALA A 111 10.32 -2.56 2.57
C ALA A 111 9.20 -1.56 2.29
N SER A 112 7.94 -2.01 2.33
CA SER A 112 6.76 -1.16 2.17
C SER A 112 6.67 -0.10 3.27
N VAL A 113 7.05 -0.43 4.50
CA VAL A 113 7.12 0.57 5.58
C VAL A 113 8.26 1.55 5.38
N TYR A 114 9.44 1.09 4.97
CA TYR A 114 10.56 1.99 4.64
C TYR A 114 10.17 2.96 3.52
N ALA A 115 9.51 2.49 2.46
CA ALA A 115 9.00 3.32 1.36
C ALA A 115 7.99 4.36 1.87
N ALA A 116 6.99 3.94 2.65
CA ALA A 116 5.99 4.85 3.22
C ALA A 116 6.61 5.93 4.12
N SER A 117 7.71 5.61 4.82
CA SER A 117 8.49 6.54 5.64
C SER A 117 9.54 7.35 4.86
N LYS A 118 9.48 7.36 3.53
CA LYS A 118 10.41 8.07 2.62
C LYS A 118 11.87 7.62 2.71
N SER A 119 12.12 6.41 3.24
CA SER A 119 13.43 5.77 3.30
C SER A 119 13.64 4.88 2.07
N ASN A 120 13.66 5.51 0.89
CA ASN A 120 13.53 4.83 -0.40
C ASN A 120 14.69 3.87 -0.71
N ARG A 121 15.92 4.20 -0.29
CA ARG A 121 17.10 3.36 -0.55
C ARG A 121 17.07 2.05 0.25
N GLU A 122 16.64 2.12 1.50
CA GLU A 122 16.45 0.96 2.38
C GLU A 122 15.32 0.08 1.84
N ALA A 123 14.22 0.69 1.38
CA ALA A 123 13.10 -0.02 0.78
C ALA A 123 13.55 -0.82 -0.46
N LEU A 124 14.25 -0.19 -1.40
CA LEU A 124 14.73 -0.85 -2.63
C LEU A 124 15.62 -2.07 -2.32
N LYS A 125 16.57 -1.94 -1.39
CA LYS A 125 17.44 -3.07 -0.98
C LYS A 125 16.64 -4.25 -0.43
N LEU A 126 15.61 -3.98 0.37
CA LEU A 126 14.78 -5.02 0.96
C LEU A 126 13.85 -5.66 -0.08
N TYR A 127 13.32 -4.88 -1.03
CA TYR A 127 12.57 -5.42 -2.15
C TYR A 127 13.44 -6.31 -3.05
N GLU A 128 14.68 -5.92 -3.34
CA GLU A 128 15.62 -6.76 -4.11
C GLU A 128 15.85 -8.11 -3.41
N GLN A 129 16.10 -8.10 -2.10
CA GLN A 129 16.25 -9.34 -1.32
C GLN A 129 14.99 -10.20 -1.34
N ALA A 130 13.80 -9.59 -1.19
CA ALA A 130 12.54 -10.31 -1.25
C ALA A 130 12.29 -10.94 -2.64
N ALA A 131 12.62 -10.22 -3.72
CA ALA A 131 12.50 -10.72 -5.08
C ALA A 131 13.41 -11.93 -5.31
N GLU A 132 14.68 -11.88 -4.88
CA GLU A 132 15.60 -13.03 -4.97
C GLU A 132 15.08 -14.26 -4.22
N ILE A 133 14.46 -14.05 -3.05
CA ILE A 133 13.87 -15.15 -2.28
C ILE A 133 12.67 -15.75 -3.00
N PHE A 134 11.76 -14.92 -3.52
CA PHE A 134 10.61 -15.40 -4.29
C PHE A 134 11.03 -16.18 -5.54
N GLU A 135 12.05 -15.70 -6.27
CA GLU A 135 12.62 -16.43 -7.41
C GLU A 135 13.19 -17.79 -7.00
N LYS A 136 13.98 -17.85 -5.91
CA LYS A 136 14.54 -19.12 -5.38
C LYS A 136 13.47 -20.08 -4.90
N CYS A 137 12.32 -19.57 -4.44
CA CYS A 137 11.16 -20.38 -4.03
C CYS A 137 10.29 -20.83 -5.20
N GLY A 138 10.61 -20.45 -6.46
CA GLY A 138 9.81 -20.80 -7.63
C GLY A 138 8.52 -19.99 -7.77
N LEU A 139 8.43 -18.83 -7.13
CA LEU A 139 7.25 -17.94 -7.11
C LEU A 139 7.31 -16.87 -8.22
N SER A 140 7.81 -17.25 -9.40
CA SER A 140 8.00 -16.32 -10.53
C SER A 140 6.68 -15.81 -11.13
N ASN A 141 5.58 -16.55 -10.93
CA ASN A 141 4.22 -16.16 -11.34
C ASN A 141 3.31 -15.98 -10.12
N ASP A 142 3.81 -15.38 -9.03
CA ASP A 142 3.04 -15.13 -7.81
C ASP A 142 2.60 -13.66 -7.72
N TYR A 143 1.38 -13.43 -7.26
CA TYR A 143 0.81 -12.08 -7.11
C TYR A 143 1.65 -11.21 -6.16
N ARG A 144 2.36 -11.79 -5.18
CA ARG A 144 3.25 -11.06 -4.27
C ARG A 144 4.49 -10.53 -4.97
N LEU A 145 5.02 -11.27 -5.93
CA LEU A 145 6.12 -10.79 -6.77
C LEU A 145 5.64 -9.64 -7.67
N ALA A 146 4.41 -9.74 -8.20
CA ALA A 146 3.79 -8.62 -8.93
C ALA A 146 3.62 -7.38 -8.03
N ALA A 147 3.10 -7.54 -6.81
CA ALA A 147 2.93 -6.47 -5.84
C ALA A 147 4.27 -5.83 -5.45
N LEU A 148 5.31 -6.64 -5.26
CA LEU A 148 6.68 -6.18 -5.00
C LEU A 148 7.18 -5.28 -6.13
N TYR A 149 7.07 -5.70 -7.39
CA TYR A 149 7.52 -4.87 -8.51
C TYR A 149 6.68 -3.60 -8.67
N ASN A 150 5.38 -3.64 -8.37
CA ASN A 150 4.57 -2.43 -8.36
C ASN A 150 5.04 -1.45 -7.27
N ASN A 151 5.41 -1.95 -6.09
CA ASN A 151 5.94 -1.10 -5.02
C ASN A 151 7.32 -0.53 -5.35
N ILE A 152 8.21 -1.31 -5.97
CA ILE A 152 9.49 -0.80 -6.50
C ILE A 152 9.22 0.31 -7.52
N SER A 153 8.25 0.11 -8.42
CA SER A 153 7.86 1.11 -9.41
C SER A 153 7.44 2.41 -8.75
N HIS A 154 6.58 2.35 -7.73
CA HIS A 154 6.15 3.52 -6.97
C HIS A 154 7.32 4.24 -6.30
N VAL A 155 8.28 3.51 -5.72
CA VAL A 155 9.47 4.12 -5.11
C VAL A 155 10.31 4.88 -6.16
N TYR A 156 10.51 4.30 -7.35
CA TYR A 156 11.22 5.00 -8.42
C TYR A 156 10.42 6.19 -8.97
N ASP A 157 9.10 6.09 -9.04
CA ASP A 157 8.22 7.20 -9.44
C ASP A 157 8.31 8.38 -8.46
N GLU A 158 8.36 8.12 -7.15
CA GLU A 158 8.60 9.15 -6.13
C GLU A 158 9.98 9.81 -6.24
N LEU A 159 10.98 9.06 -6.71
CA LEU A 159 12.33 9.58 -7.00
C LEU A 159 12.41 10.27 -8.37
N ASN A 160 11.30 10.31 -9.13
CA ASN A 160 11.22 10.80 -10.49
C ASN A 160 12.16 10.06 -11.48
N GLU A 161 12.52 8.81 -11.17
CA GLU A 161 13.28 7.90 -12.03
C GLU A 161 12.31 7.10 -12.93
N LEU A 162 11.66 7.80 -13.86
CA LEU A 162 10.52 7.28 -14.61
C LEU A 162 10.83 6.02 -15.46
N THR A 163 12.06 5.86 -15.94
CA THR A 163 12.46 4.66 -16.71
C THR A 163 12.48 3.41 -15.84
N GLN A 164 13.02 3.51 -14.62
CA GLN A 164 13.04 2.42 -13.65
C GLN A 164 11.64 2.15 -13.10
N ALA A 165 10.84 3.20 -12.90
CA ALA A 165 9.45 3.07 -12.51
C ALA A 165 8.66 2.27 -13.56
N GLU A 166 8.75 2.66 -14.84
CA GLU A 166 8.11 1.98 -15.96
C GLU A 166 8.53 0.50 -16.04
N PHE A 167 9.84 0.23 -16.03
CA PHE A 167 10.36 -1.13 -16.13
C PHE A 167 9.79 -2.07 -15.06
N ASN A 168 9.67 -1.58 -13.82
CA ASN A 168 9.13 -2.37 -12.72
C ASN A 168 7.59 -2.48 -12.77
N ALA A 169 6.88 -1.42 -13.18
CA ALA A 169 5.44 -1.50 -13.40
C ALA A 169 5.09 -2.51 -14.51
N GLU A 170 5.84 -2.52 -15.61
CA GLU A 170 5.66 -3.50 -16.69
C GLU A 170 5.98 -4.93 -16.22
N LYS A 171 6.99 -5.12 -15.37
CA LYS A 171 7.26 -6.44 -14.74
C LYS A 171 6.08 -6.90 -13.90
N SER A 172 5.54 -6.02 -13.07
CA SER A 172 4.34 -6.30 -12.26
C SER A 172 3.17 -6.70 -13.14
N LEU A 173 2.87 -5.89 -14.17
CA LEU A 173 1.75 -6.11 -15.06
C LEU A 173 1.89 -7.44 -15.82
N ARG A 174 3.07 -7.78 -16.33
CA ARG A 174 3.31 -9.07 -17.01
C ARG A 174 3.03 -10.27 -16.13
N ILE A 175 3.30 -10.19 -14.83
CA ILE A 175 3.01 -11.28 -13.89
C ILE A 175 1.51 -11.34 -13.64
N ILE A 176 0.88 -10.22 -13.24
CA ILE A 176 -0.53 -10.21 -12.83
C ILE A 176 -1.47 -10.54 -13.99
N GLU A 177 -1.11 -10.21 -15.24
CA GLU A 177 -1.86 -10.60 -16.44
C GLU A 177 -1.97 -12.13 -16.63
N THR A 178 -1.05 -12.90 -16.05
CA THR A 178 -1.10 -14.37 -16.10
C THR A 178 -1.99 -14.97 -15.02
N LEU A 179 -2.51 -14.16 -14.10
CA LEU A 179 -3.24 -14.59 -12.91
C LEU A 179 -4.72 -14.19 -12.98
N PRO A 180 -5.62 -15.08 -13.40
CA PRO A 180 -7.02 -14.74 -13.67
C PRO A 180 -7.83 -14.34 -12.42
N ASP A 181 -7.38 -14.76 -11.23
CA ASP A 181 -8.07 -14.52 -9.96
C ASP A 181 -7.78 -13.15 -9.35
N PHE A 182 -6.96 -12.31 -10.01
CA PHE A 182 -6.51 -11.01 -9.50
C PHE A 182 -6.82 -9.82 -10.44
N PRO A 183 -8.08 -9.65 -10.87
CA PRO A 183 -8.44 -8.58 -11.80
C PRO A 183 -8.26 -7.18 -11.18
N ILE A 184 -8.51 -7.03 -9.88
CA ILE A 184 -8.39 -5.74 -9.18
C ILE A 184 -6.92 -5.28 -9.10
N GLU A 185 -6.01 -6.20 -8.83
CA GLU A 185 -4.58 -5.98 -8.84
C GLU A 185 -4.11 -5.64 -10.26
N MET A 186 -4.61 -6.33 -11.28
CA MET A 186 -4.35 -5.98 -12.67
C MET A 186 -4.79 -4.54 -12.99
N ALA A 187 -5.99 -4.14 -12.58
CA ALA A 187 -6.50 -2.79 -12.78
C ALA A 187 -5.66 -1.73 -12.05
N THR A 188 -5.18 -2.06 -10.85
CA THR A 188 -4.30 -1.18 -10.06
C THR A 188 -2.93 -1.04 -10.73
N SER A 189 -2.31 -2.14 -11.19
CA SER A 189 -1.04 -2.11 -11.92
C SER A 189 -1.15 -1.34 -13.25
N CYS A 190 -2.26 -1.50 -14.00
CA CYS A 190 -2.54 -0.69 -15.19
C CYS A 190 -2.62 0.80 -14.85
N THR A 191 -3.30 1.16 -13.75
CA THR A 191 -3.41 2.56 -13.32
C THR A 191 -2.04 3.14 -12.95
N SER A 192 -1.23 2.40 -12.17
CA SER A 192 0.14 2.82 -11.81
C SER A 192 1.03 3.03 -13.04
N LEU A 193 1.00 2.09 -13.99
CA LEU A 193 1.76 2.23 -15.25
C LEU A 193 1.28 3.43 -16.07
N ALA A 194 -0.03 3.67 -16.14
CA ALA A 194 -0.57 4.81 -16.85
C ALA A 194 -0.14 6.16 -16.25
N CYS A 195 -0.11 6.29 -14.93
CA CYS A 195 0.39 7.51 -14.27
C CYS A 195 1.85 7.81 -14.66
N ILE A 196 2.69 6.78 -14.78
CA ILE A 196 4.07 6.93 -15.25
C ILE A 196 4.07 7.42 -16.71
N TYR A 197 3.24 6.85 -17.57
CA TYR A 197 3.09 7.31 -18.96
C TYR A 197 2.58 8.76 -19.06
N LEU A 198 1.65 9.18 -18.19
CA LEU A 198 1.18 10.58 -18.13
C LEU A 198 2.34 11.53 -17.82
N LYS A 199 3.17 11.21 -16.81
CA LYS A 199 4.38 12.00 -16.46
C LYS A 199 5.39 12.05 -17.61
N GLN A 200 5.50 10.98 -18.39
CA GLN A 200 6.31 10.92 -19.60
C GLN A 200 5.65 11.55 -20.84
N LYS A 201 4.41 12.07 -20.73
CA LYS A 201 3.59 12.63 -21.82
C LYS A 201 3.22 11.62 -22.92
N ARG A 202 3.22 10.32 -22.58
CA ARG A 202 2.85 9.18 -23.44
C ARG A 202 1.37 8.87 -23.30
N TYR A 203 0.55 9.80 -23.79
CA TYR A 203 -0.89 9.79 -23.55
C TYR A 203 -1.63 8.60 -24.17
N HIS A 204 -1.16 8.08 -25.30
CA HIS A 204 -1.77 6.90 -25.94
C HIS A 204 -1.56 5.61 -25.12
N GLU A 205 -0.35 5.39 -24.59
CA GLU A 205 -0.12 4.25 -23.70
C GLU A 205 -0.84 4.39 -22.36
N ALA A 206 -0.92 5.61 -21.82
CA ALA A 206 -1.71 5.90 -20.63
C ALA A 206 -3.20 5.58 -20.86
N GLU A 207 -3.78 6.05 -21.96
CA GLU A 207 -5.18 5.83 -22.33
C GLU A 207 -5.53 4.34 -22.38
N ARG A 208 -4.71 3.52 -23.07
CA ARG A 208 -4.93 2.08 -23.18
C ARG A 208 -4.97 1.39 -21.82
N ASN A 209 -4.04 1.74 -20.94
CA ASN A 209 -3.96 1.16 -19.60
C ASN A 209 -5.11 1.62 -18.71
N LEU A 210 -5.47 2.90 -18.75
CA LEU A 210 -6.58 3.44 -17.97
C LEU A 210 -7.93 2.86 -18.40
N PHE A 211 -8.18 2.68 -19.69
CA PHE A 211 -9.42 2.03 -20.14
C PHE A 211 -9.49 0.54 -19.75
N THR A 212 -8.35 -0.14 -19.71
CA THR A 212 -8.30 -1.52 -19.21
C THR A 212 -8.67 -1.55 -17.73
N ALA A 213 -8.06 -0.70 -16.91
CA ALA A 213 -8.36 -0.57 -15.49
C ALA A 213 -9.83 -0.17 -15.25
N GLU A 214 -10.33 0.83 -15.97
CA GLU A 214 -11.69 1.34 -15.85
C GLU A 214 -12.72 0.25 -16.18
N LYS A 215 -12.48 -0.55 -17.23
CA LYS A 215 -13.35 -1.68 -17.59
C LYS A 215 -13.46 -2.70 -16.46
N ILE A 216 -12.36 -2.99 -15.78
CA ILE A 216 -12.33 -3.93 -14.66
C ILE A 216 -13.08 -3.35 -13.46
N PHE A 217 -12.75 -2.11 -13.06
CA PHE A 217 -13.39 -1.47 -11.91
C PHE A 217 -14.87 -1.16 -12.13
N LYS A 218 -15.34 -0.97 -13.38
CA LYS A 218 -16.77 -0.74 -13.66
C LYS A 218 -17.67 -1.94 -13.35
N ASN A 219 -17.12 -3.14 -13.15
CA ASN A 219 -17.88 -4.29 -12.66
C ASN A 219 -18.41 -4.04 -11.23
N GLN A 220 -19.54 -4.63 -10.83
CA GLN A 220 -20.23 -4.32 -9.56
C GLN A 220 -19.31 -4.40 -8.34
N GLU A 221 -18.49 -5.45 -8.25
CA GLU A 221 -17.53 -5.63 -7.17
C GLU A 221 -16.38 -4.61 -7.23
N GLY A 222 -15.94 -4.26 -8.44
CA GLY A 222 -14.87 -3.29 -8.66
C GLY A 222 -15.25 -1.85 -8.29
N ARG A 223 -16.53 -1.49 -8.37
CA ARG A 223 -17.01 -0.13 -8.03
C ARG A 223 -16.89 0.19 -6.56
N LEU A 224 -16.92 -0.84 -5.71
CA LEU A 224 -16.72 -0.73 -4.27
C LEU A 224 -15.22 -0.65 -3.92
N ASN A 225 -14.34 -0.87 -4.90
CA ASN A 225 -12.92 -0.84 -4.67
C ASN A 225 -12.43 0.61 -4.57
N PRO A 226 -11.78 0.99 -3.46
CA PRO A 226 -11.39 2.37 -3.27
C PRO A 226 -10.26 2.84 -4.19
N HIS A 227 -9.56 1.93 -4.88
CA HIS A 227 -8.55 2.28 -5.88
C HIS A 227 -9.17 2.76 -7.20
N TYR A 228 -10.47 2.56 -7.44
CA TYR A 228 -11.12 3.02 -8.66
C TYR A 228 -11.03 4.55 -8.82
N ALA A 229 -11.11 5.29 -7.71
CA ALA A 229 -10.96 6.75 -7.73
C ALA A 229 -9.61 7.22 -8.30
N ALA A 230 -8.54 6.43 -8.12
CA ALA A 230 -7.23 6.73 -8.70
C ALA A 230 -7.26 6.59 -10.23
N THR A 231 -7.89 5.54 -10.76
CA THR A 231 -8.08 5.37 -12.21
C THR A 231 -8.89 6.51 -12.81
N LEU A 232 -9.99 6.92 -12.15
CA LEU A 232 -10.81 8.05 -12.58
C LEU A 232 -10.02 9.36 -12.53
N SER A 233 -9.23 9.60 -11.48
CA SER A 233 -8.38 10.80 -11.38
C SER A 233 -7.35 10.84 -12.52
N ALA A 234 -6.71 9.71 -12.83
CA ALA A 234 -5.76 9.61 -13.92
C ALA A 234 -6.41 9.77 -15.31
N LEU A 235 -7.65 9.31 -15.50
CA LEU A 235 -8.46 9.63 -16.69
C LEU A 235 -8.76 11.13 -16.77
N GLY A 236 -9.08 11.77 -15.64
CA GLY A 236 -9.25 13.21 -15.54
C GLY A 236 -7.99 13.97 -16.00
N GLU A 237 -6.82 13.54 -15.53
CA GLU A 237 -5.52 14.10 -15.91
C GLU A 237 -5.18 13.88 -17.39
N LEU A 238 -5.43 12.67 -17.92
CA LEU A 238 -5.29 12.37 -19.34
C LEU A 238 -6.11 13.34 -20.21
N TYR A 239 -7.38 13.55 -19.86
CA TYR A 239 -8.25 14.44 -20.61
C TYR A 239 -7.90 15.92 -20.44
N TYR A 240 -7.35 16.31 -19.28
CA TYR A 240 -6.78 17.64 -19.09
C TYR A 240 -5.61 17.89 -20.05
N HIS A 241 -4.67 16.94 -20.14
CA HIS A 241 -3.49 17.08 -21.00
C HIS A 241 -3.80 16.97 -22.50
N THR A 242 -4.87 16.26 -22.87
CA THR A 242 -5.33 16.17 -24.26
C THR A 242 -6.33 17.26 -24.65
N GLY A 243 -6.66 18.19 -23.73
CA GLY A 243 -7.48 19.37 -24.00
C GLY A 243 -8.99 19.13 -23.95
N ASN A 244 -9.45 17.95 -23.57
CA ASN A 244 -10.88 17.67 -23.38
C ASN A 244 -11.31 17.99 -21.94
N TYR A 245 -11.44 19.28 -21.63
CA TYR A 245 -11.75 19.75 -20.28
C TYR A 245 -13.12 19.26 -19.78
N THR A 246 -14.09 19.04 -20.67
CA THR A 246 -15.41 18.50 -20.28
C THR A 246 -15.32 17.08 -19.75
N LEU A 247 -14.63 16.17 -20.44
CA LEU A 247 -14.41 14.81 -19.92
C LEU A 247 -13.53 14.84 -18.67
N SER A 248 -12.50 15.69 -18.65
CA SER A 248 -11.62 15.85 -17.49
C SER A 248 -12.40 16.19 -16.22
N ILE A 249 -13.31 17.17 -16.28
CA ILE A 249 -14.21 17.54 -15.18
C ILE A 249 -15.05 16.33 -14.75
N GLN A 250 -15.71 15.63 -15.69
CA GLN A 250 -16.57 14.49 -15.37
C GLN A 250 -15.83 13.37 -14.64
N TYR A 251 -14.60 13.06 -15.04
CA TYR A 251 -13.79 12.03 -14.40
C TYR A 251 -13.30 12.44 -13.02
N PHE A 252 -12.83 13.68 -12.86
CA PHE A 252 -12.42 14.16 -11.55
C PHE A 252 -13.59 14.31 -10.57
N GLU A 253 -14.78 14.71 -11.01
CA GLU A 253 -15.97 14.77 -10.14
C GLU A 253 -16.36 13.37 -9.64
N GLN A 254 -16.36 12.37 -10.52
CA GLN A 254 -16.60 10.97 -10.10
C GLN A 254 -15.53 10.47 -9.12
N ALA A 255 -14.25 10.79 -9.38
CA ALA A 255 -13.17 10.45 -8.46
C ALA A 255 -13.34 11.12 -7.09
N LEU A 256 -13.73 12.40 -7.07
CA LEU A 256 -13.95 13.18 -5.87
C LEU A 256 -15.06 12.59 -5.00
N ASP A 257 -16.17 12.19 -5.63
CA ASP A 257 -17.30 11.57 -4.93
C ASP A 257 -16.91 10.21 -4.32
N LEU A 258 -16.19 9.36 -5.06
CA LEU A 258 -15.72 8.07 -4.52
C LEU A 258 -14.73 8.25 -3.37
N VAL A 259 -13.78 9.19 -3.47
CA VAL A 259 -12.86 9.46 -2.35
C VAL A 259 -13.64 9.96 -1.13
N ARG A 260 -14.62 10.85 -1.31
CA ARG A 260 -15.45 11.34 -0.22
C ARG A 260 -16.26 10.21 0.43
N GLU A 261 -16.82 9.30 -0.36
CA GLU A 261 -17.60 8.16 0.13
C GLU A 261 -16.76 7.17 0.94
N HIS A 262 -15.58 6.78 0.43
CA HIS A 262 -14.75 5.76 1.06
C HIS A 262 -13.87 6.28 2.19
N TYR A 263 -13.36 7.51 2.07
CA TYR A 263 -12.32 8.05 2.93
C TYR A 263 -12.64 9.41 3.54
N GLY A 264 -13.77 10.00 3.17
CA GLY A 264 -14.11 11.37 3.54
C GLY A 264 -13.21 12.41 2.87
N GLU A 265 -13.23 13.60 3.44
CA GLU A 265 -12.48 14.76 2.97
C GLU A 265 -10.99 14.69 3.43
N ASN A 266 -10.20 13.84 2.80
CA ASN A 266 -8.77 13.63 3.11
C ASN A 266 -7.81 14.38 2.14
N ILE A 267 -6.50 14.13 2.24
CA ILE A 267 -5.50 14.77 1.35
C ILE A 267 -5.74 14.44 -0.13
N SER A 268 -6.18 13.23 -0.45
CA SER A 268 -6.53 12.84 -1.82
C SER A 268 -7.74 13.62 -2.33
N TYR A 269 -8.76 13.84 -1.49
CA TYR A 269 -9.90 14.69 -1.80
C TYR A 269 -9.46 16.14 -2.12
N ALA A 270 -8.56 16.70 -1.31
CA ALA A 270 -8.02 18.04 -1.55
C ALA A 270 -7.23 18.10 -2.87
N SER A 271 -6.42 17.07 -3.15
CA SER A 271 -5.64 16.98 -4.39
C SER A 271 -6.53 16.91 -5.64
N ILE A 272 -7.61 16.14 -5.61
CA ILE A 272 -8.60 16.10 -6.70
C ILE A 272 -9.29 17.46 -6.84
N CYS A 273 -9.63 18.15 -5.75
CA CYS A 273 -10.16 19.51 -5.80
C CYS A 273 -9.19 20.49 -6.48
N ARG A 274 -7.88 20.42 -6.17
CA ARG A 274 -6.85 21.24 -6.85
C ARG A 274 -6.79 20.95 -8.35
N ASN A 275 -6.86 19.68 -8.74
CA ASN A 275 -6.89 19.28 -10.15
C ASN A 275 -8.15 19.80 -10.85
N LEU A 276 -9.33 19.65 -10.23
CA LEU A 276 -10.58 20.24 -10.75
C LEU A 276 -10.47 21.75 -10.92
N ALA A 277 -9.88 22.46 -9.95
CA ALA A 277 -9.68 23.90 -10.06
C ALA A 277 -8.82 24.26 -11.29
N GLN A 278 -7.73 23.53 -11.54
CA GLN A 278 -6.91 23.73 -12.74
C GLN A 278 -7.69 23.50 -14.04
N VAL A 279 -8.52 22.46 -14.09
CA VAL A 279 -9.35 22.18 -15.26
C VAL A 279 -10.42 23.25 -15.45
N TYR A 280 -11.07 23.71 -14.38
CA TYR A 280 -12.04 24.79 -14.42
C TYR A 280 -11.44 26.13 -14.85
N ASP A 281 -10.20 26.40 -14.47
CA ASP A 281 -9.45 27.57 -14.96
C ASP A 281 -9.22 27.50 -16.47
N LYS A 282 -8.79 26.33 -16.98
CA LYS A 282 -8.65 26.09 -18.44
C LYS A 282 -9.98 26.12 -19.20
N ALA A 283 -11.07 25.72 -18.55
CA ALA A 283 -12.41 25.77 -19.09
C ALA A 283 -13.08 27.15 -18.94
N GLU A 284 -12.38 28.15 -18.39
CA GLU A 284 -12.89 29.51 -18.17
C GLU A 284 -14.14 29.57 -17.26
N ILE A 285 -14.19 28.72 -16.23
CA ILE A 285 -15.28 28.65 -15.23
C ILE A 285 -14.76 29.07 -13.84
N PRO A 286 -14.48 30.36 -13.61
CA PRO A 286 -13.78 30.83 -12.41
C PRO A 286 -14.55 30.57 -11.10
N SER A 287 -15.89 30.60 -11.12
CA SER A 287 -16.69 30.30 -9.93
C SER A 287 -16.45 28.90 -9.40
N LYS A 288 -16.41 27.90 -10.29
CA LYS A 288 -16.17 26.50 -9.93
C LYS A 288 -14.72 26.26 -9.52
N ARG A 289 -13.76 26.93 -10.17
CA ARG A 289 -12.36 26.93 -9.73
C ARG A 289 -12.23 27.40 -8.28
N ASP A 290 -12.86 28.53 -7.94
CA ASP A 290 -12.77 29.12 -6.60
C ASP A 290 -13.46 28.24 -5.55
N GLU A 291 -14.61 27.64 -5.88
CA GLU A 291 -15.25 26.61 -5.05
C GLU A 291 -14.32 25.44 -4.75
N CYS A 292 -13.68 24.86 -5.77
CA CYS A 292 -12.77 23.74 -5.61
C CYS A 292 -11.53 24.11 -4.76
N ASN A 293 -10.94 25.29 -4.98
CA ASN A 293 -9.83 25.76 -4.16
C ASN A 293 -10.23 25.91 -2.68
N ALA A 294 -11.39 26.51 -2.40
CA ALA A 294 -11.89 26.66 -1.03
C ALA A 294 -12.15 25.30 -0.36
N MET A 295 -12.64 24.30 -1.10
CA MET A 295 -12.79 22.94 -0.59
C MET A 295 -11.44 22.30 -0.24
N ALA A 296 -10.42 22.47 -1.08
CA ALA A 296 -9.07 21.97 -0.82
C ALA A 296 -8.44 22.64 0.41
N ASP A 297 -8.48 23.98 0.47
CA ASP A 297 -7.92 24.79 1.56
C ASP A 297 -8.52 24.39 2.91
N LYS A 298 -9.84 24.19 2.97
CA LYS A 298 -10.55 23.74 4.19
C LYS A 298 -10.01 22.42 4.72
N VAL A 299 -9.70 21.48 3.83
CA VAL A 299 -9.17 20.16 4.22
C VAL A 299 -7.72 20.27 4.68
N GLU A 300 -6.89 21.00 3.93
CA GLU A 300 -5.48 21.24 4.26
C GLU A 300 -5.33 21.99 5.61
N GLU A 301 -6.20 22.96 5.89
CA GLU A 301 -6.24 23.68 7.16
C GLU A 301 -6.66 22.75 8.33
N ARG A 302 -7.60 21.83 8.10
CA ARG A 302 -7.99 20.85 9.12
C ARG A 302 -6.86 19.89 9.45
N ILE A 303 -6.14 19.41 8.43
CA ILE A 303 -5.08 18.41 8.59
C ILE A 303 -3.81 19.03 9.21
N SER A 304 -3.47 20.27 8.86
CA SER A 304 -2.31 20.97 9.45
C SER A 304 -2.42 21.29 10.94
N LYS A 305 -3.62 21.14 11.54
CA LYS A 305 -3.88 21.35 12.97
C LYS A 305 -3.79 20.08 13.82
N ILE A 306 -3.48 18.92 13.22
CA ILE A 306 -3.33 17.61 13.86
C ILE A 306 -1.84 17.28 14.00
#